data_AF-G3HKJ8-F1
#
_entry.id   AF-G3HKJ8-F1
#
_cell.length_a   1.000
_cell.length_b   1.000
_cell.length_c   1.000
_cell.angle_alpha   90.00
_cell.angle_beta   90.00
_cell.angle_gamma   90.00
#
_symmetry.space_group_name_H-M   'P 1'
#
loop_
_entity.id
_entity.type
_entity.pdbx_description
1 polymer ?
#
loop_
_entity_poly.entity_id
_entity_poly.type
_entity_poly.pdbx_seq_one_letter_code
_entity_poly.pdbx_strand_id
1 'polypeptide(L)'
;MEALTRLHITVSKAYKVNPDMNFEVFIHKVDGLSDDHKIETQRDIHQRANDDLADAGLEKLHLSFYLTSIYDHSIFEAFSKVVQKLIPQLPTLENLLNTFISNSGIEKAFLFDVVSKIYIATDSSPVDMQSYELCYDMIDVVIDVSCIYELKEDGSGSAYDKELMAIIKLNNTTVFI
;
A
#
# COMPACT_ATOMS: atom_id res chain seq x y z
N MET A 1 -20.35 -15.60 8.50
CA MET A 1 -21.20 -14.75 9.37
C MET A 1 -20.50 -14.38 10.68
N GLU A 2 -19.87 -15.33 11.38
CA GLU A 2 -19.18 -15.02 12.66
C GLU A 2 -18.13 -13.89 12.54
N ALA A 3 -17.38 -13.83 11.44
CA ALA A 3 -16.36 -12.80 11.23
C ALA A 3 -16.94 -11.37 11.19
N LEU A 4 -18.08 -11.16 10.51
CA LEU A 4 -18.74 -9.84 10.44
C LEU A 4 -19.30 -9.44 11.80
N THR A 5 -19.90 -10.38 12.54
CA THR A 5 -20.38 -10.11 13.90
C THR A 5 -19.23 -9.73 14.83
N ARG A 6 -18.09 -10.42 14.74
CA ARG A 6 -16.88 -10.06 15.52
C ARG A 6 -16.29 -8.73 15.09
N LEU A 7 -16.29 -8.42 13.79
CA LEU A 7 -15.88 -7.13 13.25
C LEU A 7 -16.72 -6.01 13.88
N HIS A 8 -18.04 -6.12 13.83
CA HIS A 8 -18.96 -5.16 14.42
C HIS A 8 -18.67 -4.92 15.91
N ILE A 9 -18.61 -5.99 16.72
CA ILE A 9 -18.32 -5.88 18.17
C ILE A 9 -17.00 -5.15 18.42
N THR A 10 -15.96 -5.48 17.65
CA THR A 10 -14.62 -4.91 17.83
C THR A 10 -14.59 -3.43 17.43
N VAL A 11 -15.15 -3.09 16.27
CA VAL A 11 -15.22 -1.73 15.73
C VAL A 11 -16.05 -0.84 16.66
N SER A 12 -17.25 -1.28 17.07
CA SER A 12 -18.10 -0.50 17.99
C SER A 12 -17.45 -0.28 19.34
N LYS A 13 -16.69 -1.26 19.85
CA LYS A 13 -15.96 -1.10 21.13
C LYS A 13 -14.80 -0.14 20.98
N ALA A 14 -14.03 -0.23 19.90
CA ALA A 14 -12.88 0.65 19.67
C ALA A 14 -13.30 2.10 19.40
N TYR A 15 -14.36 2.31 18.60
CA TYR A 15 -14.89 3.64 18.29
C TYR A 15 -15.41 4.37 19.54
N LYS A 16 -15.97 3.63 20.51
CA LYS A 16 -16.37 4.20 21.82
C LYS A 16 -15.19 4.72 22.63
N VAL A 17 -13.98 4.21 22.40
CA VAL A 17 -12.76 4.63 23.11
C VAL A 17 -12.04 5.74 22.34
N ASN A 18 -11.86 5.58 21.03
CA ASN A 18 -11.23 6.56 20.16
C ASN A 18 -12.04 6.72 18.86
N PRO A 19 -12.84 7.80 18.74
CA PRO A 19 -13.60 8.09 17.52
C PRO A 19 -12.74 8.45 16.31
N ASP A 20 -11.53 8.99 16.52
CA ASP A 20 -10.64 9.45 15.45
C ASP A 20 -9.80 8.32 14.84
N MET A 21 -10.02 7.08 15.27
CA MET A 21 -9.29 5.92 14.75
C MET A 21 -9.80 5.52 13.37
N ASN A 22 -8.88 5.33 12.42
CA ASN A 22 -9.20 4.81 11.10
C ASN A 22 -9.52 3.31 11.16
N PHE A 23 -10.57 2.90 10.45
CA PHE A 23 -11.00 1.50 10.37
C PHE A 23 -10.86 0.97 8.94
N GLU A 24 -10.01 -0.04 8.79
CA GLU A 24 -9.60 -0.59 7.51
C GLU A 24 -9.84 -2.10 7.54
N VAL A 25 -10.61 -2.62 6.59
CA VAL A 25 -11.04 -4.02 6.52
C VAL A 25 -10.38 -4.69 5.34
N PHE A 26 -9.57 -5.71 5.62
CA PHE A 26 -8.92 -6.51 4.59
C PHE A 26 -9.74 -7.77 4.33
N ILE A 27 -10.32 -7.85 3.13
CA ILE A 27 -10.91 -9.07 2.60
C ILE A 27 -9.75 -9.90 2.04
N HIS A 28 -9.29 -10.84 2.85
CA HIS A 28 -8.03 -11.54 2.62
C HIS A 28 -8.21 -12.90 1.91
N LYS A 29 -7.15 -13.37 1.24
CA LYS A 29 -7.09 -14.62 0.47
C LYS A 29 -8.02 -14.64 -0.75
N VAL A 30 -7.95 -13.57 -1.54
CA VAL A 30 -8.75 -13.44 -2.78
C VAL A 30 -8.12 -14.12 -3.99
N ASP A 31 -6.95 -14.76 -3.82
CA ASP A 31 -6.16 -15.43 -4.86
C ASP A 31 -6.89 -16.58 -5.58
N GLY A 32 -7.73 -17.31 -4.85
CA GLY A 32 -8.48 -18.44 -5.41
C GLY A 32 -9.84 -18.07 -6.03
N LEU A 33 -10.22 -16.78 -6.01
CA LEU A 33 -11.53 -16.32 -6.48
C LEU A 33 -11.44 -15.75 -7.89
N SER A 34 -12.48 -15.98 -8.70
CA SER A 34 -12.65 -15.25 -9.96
C SER A 34 -12.97 -13.78 -9.69
N ASP A 35 -12.70 -12.91 -10.66
CA ASP A 35 -12.93 -11.47 -10.49
C ASP A 35 -14.41 -11.14 -10.24
N ASP A 36 -15.33 -11.85 -10.89
CA ASP A 36 -16.77 -11.73 -10.62
C ASP A 36 -17.10 -12.06 -9.15
N HIS A 37 -16.51 -13.14 -8.62
CA HIS A 37 -16.71 -13.55 -7.23
C HIS A 37 -16.06 -12.56 -6.25
N LYS A 38 -14.93 -11.95 -6.60
CA LYS A 38 -14.29 -10.90 -5.78
C LYS A 38 -15.22 -9.69 -5.64
N ILE A 39 -15.77 -9.20 -6.76
CA ILE A 39 -16.69 -8.06 -6.78
C ILE A 39 -17.95 -8.36 -5.98
N GLU A 40 -18.54 -9.55 -6.17
CA GLU A 40 -19.74 -9.94 -5.45
C GLU A 40 -19.49 -10.07 -3.94
N THR A 41 -18.39 -10.73 -3.55
CA THR A 41 -18.00 -10.90 -2.14
C THR A 41 -17.70 -9.56 -1.48
N GLN A 42 -17.00 -8.66 -2.19
CA GLN A 42 -16.73 -7.31 -1.70
C GLN A 42 -18.02 -6.53 -1.47
N ARG A 43 -18.95 -6.57 -2.43
CA ARG A 43 -20.24 -5.89 -2.33
C ARG A 43 -21.08 -6.44 -1.16
N ASP A 44 -21.15 -7.76 -1.01
CA ASP A 44 -21.90 -8.41 0.07
C ASP A 44 -21.32 -8.06 1.45
N ILE A 45 -20.00 -8.12 1.61
CA ILE A 45 -19.31 -7.75 2.86
C ILE A 45 -19.50 -6.26 3.15
N HIS A 46 -19.31 -5.39 2.15
CA HIS A 46 -19.44 -3.95 2.30
C HIS A 46 -20.85 -3.57 2.73
N GLN A 47 -21.87 -4.13 2.09
CA GLN A 47 -23.26 -3.85 2.42
C GLN A 47 -23.58 -4.32 3.84
N ARG A 48 -23.33 -5.59 4.17
CA ARG A 48 -23.65 -6.14 5.49
C ARG A 48 -22.93 -5.43 6.64
N ALA A 49 -21.65 -5.10 6.45
CA ALA A 49 -20.89 -4.39 7.48
C ALA A 49 -21.43 -2.98 7.73
N ASN A 50 -21.87 -2.27 6.68
CA ASN A 50 -22.48 -0.95 6.83
C ASN A 50 -23.90 -1.03 7.39
N ASP A 51 -24.69 -2.02 7.00
CA ASP A 51 -26.04 -2.26 7.55
C ASP A 51 -25.95 -2.54 9.06
N ASP A 52 -25.03 -3.42 9.50
CA ASP A 52 -24.78 -3.70 10.92
C ASP A 52 -24.36 -2.45 11.70
N LEU A 53 -23.58 -1.55 11.08
CA LEU A 53 -23.17 -0.28 11.69
C LEU A 53 -24.32 0.73 11.77
N ALA A 54 -25.17 0.79 10.74
CA ALA A 54 -26.36 1.63 10.72
C ALA A 54 -27.37 1.21 11.78
N ASP A 55 -27.60 -0.09 11.95
CA ASP A 55 -28.48 -0.66 12.98
C ASP A 55 -28.02 -0.31 14.41
N ALA A 56 -26.71 -0.15 14.61
CA ALA A 56 -26.14 0.29 15.88
C ALA A 56 -26.07 1.82 16.05
N GLY A 57 -26.55 2.60 15.07
CA GLY A 57 -26.51 4.07 15.08
C GLY A 57 -25.12 4.66 14.89
N LEU A 58 -24.18 3.91 14.30
CA LEU A 58 -22.79 4.30 14.05
C LEU A 58 -22.55 4.77 12.61
N GLU A 59 -23.51 5.48 12.02
CA GLU A 59 -23.47 5.93 10.61
C GLU A 59 -22.29 6.87 10.28
N LYS A 60 -21.68 7.49 11.29
CA LYS A 60 -20.51 8.37 11.12
C LYS A 60 -19.20 7.61 10.90
N LEU A 61 -19.19 6.29 11.16
CA LEU A 61 -17.99 5.47 11.06
C LEU A 61 -17.80 5.06 9.61
N HIS A 62 -16.68 5.47 9.01
CA HIS A 62 -16.33 5.07 7.66
C HIS A 62 -15.43 3.83 7.68
N LEU A 63 -15.88 2.74 7.07
CA LEU A 63 -15.08 1.55 6.82
C LEU A 63 -14.50 1.59 5.40
N SER A 64 -13.19 1.46 5.29
CA SER A 64 -12.51 1.26 4.01
C SER A 64 -12.22 -0.23 3.80
N PHE A 65 -12.44 -0.73 2.58
CA PHE A 65 -12.32 -2.15 2.26
C PHE A 65 -11.25 -2.38 1.20
N TYR A 66 -10.40 -3.39 1.42
CA TYR A 66 -9.33 -3.77 0.49
C TYR A 66 -9.39 -5.26 0.22
N LEU A 67 -9.30 -5.63 -1.05
CA LEU A 67 -9.07 -7.00 -1.47
C LEU A 67 -7.58 -7.26 -1.37
N THR A 68 -7.18 -8.29 -0.61
CA THR A 68 -5.76 -8.57 -0.36
C THR A 68 -5.43 -10.04 -0.54
N SER A 69 -4.25 -10.30 -1.09
CA SER A 69 -3.63 -11.61 -1.13
C SER A 69 -2.13 -11.48 -0.84
N ILE A 70 -1.52 -12.57 -0.35
CA ILE A 70 -0.07 -12.65 -0.13
C ILE A 70 0.69 -13.12 -1.37
N TYR A 71 -0.03 -13.61 -2.38
CA TYR A 71 0.55 -14.10 -3.63
C TYR A 71 0.64 -13.02 -4.72
N ASP A 72 -0.03 -11.88 -4.49
CA ASP A 72 0.05 -10.70 -5.34
C ASP A 72 0.55 -9.51 -4.52
N HIS A 73 0.72 -8.37 -5.18
CA HIS A 73 1.21 -7.15 -4.55
C HIS A 73 0.10 -6.34 -3.85
N SER A 74 -1.16 -6.82 -3.88
CA SER A 74 -2.32 -6.09 -3.37
C SER A 74 -2.26 -5.85 -1.86
N ILE A 75 -1.63 -6.76 -1.10
CA ILE A 75 -1.44 -6.58 0.34
C ILE A 75 -0.55 -5.36 0.63
N PHE A 76 0.54 -5.19 -0.11
CA PHE A 76 1.46 -4.05 0.06
C PHE A 76 0.82 -2.74 -0.39
N GLU A 77 0.01 -2.78 -1.46
CA GLU A 77 -0.76 -1.62 -1.91
C GLU A 77 -1.79 -1.20 -0.85
N ALA A 78 -2.54 -2.14 -0.29
CA ALA A 78 -3.51 -1.89 0.77
C ALA A 78 -2.82 -1.29 2.00
N PHE A 79 -1.69 -1.88 2.43
CA PHE A 79 -0.91 -1.32 3.53
C PHE A 79 -0.40 0.09 3.24
N SER A 80 0.01 0.39 2.02
CA SER A 80 0.45 1.73 1.61
C SER A 80 -0.66 2.76 1.76
N LYS A 81 -1.87 2.44 1.32
CA LYS A 81 -3.05 3.31 1.51
C LYS A 81 -3.41 3.49 2.98
N VAL A 82 -3.28 2.44 3.80
CA VAL A 82 -3.53 2.52 5.24
C VAL A 82 -2.49 3.40 5.94
N VAL A 83 -1.21 3.23 5.62
CA VAL A 83 -0.11 4.01 6.21
C VAL A 83 -0.21 5.48 5.80
N GLN A 84 -0.56 5.77 4.54
CA GLN A 84 -0.77 7.14 4.05
C GLN A 84 -1.81 7.91 4.87
N LYS A 85 -2.93 7.27 5.23
CA LYS A 85 -3.97 7.89 6.08
C LYS A 85 -3.49 8.23 7.50
N LEU A 86 -2.40 7.62 7.97
CA LEU A 86 -1.83 7.88 9.28
C LEU A 86 -0.82 9.04 9.27
N ILE A 87 -0.35 9.47 8.09
CA ILE A 87 0.70 10.49 7.97
C ILE A 87 0.04 11.87 7.79
N PRO A 88 0.08 12.75 8.81
CA PRO A 88 -0.57 14.06 8.72
C PRO A 88 0.11 15.00 7.72
N GLN A 89 1.37 14.76 7.38
CA GLN A 89 2.19 15.58 6.47
C GLN A 89 2.18 15.07 5.03
N LEU A 90 1.34 14.08 4.70
CA LEU A 90 1.25 13.49 3.37
C LEU A 90 1.06 14.56 2.26
N PRO A 91 0.19 15.58 2.40
CA PRO A 91 0.02 16.59 1.36
C PRO A 91 1.29 17.39 1.07
N THR A 92 2.18 17.55 2.05
CA THR A 92 3.48 18.21 1.85
C THR A 92 4.40 17.34 1.01
N LEU A 93 4.46 16.03 1.28
CA LEU A 93 5.26 15.08 0.52
C LEU A 93 4.77 14.96 -0.93
N GLU A 94 3.46 14.87 -1.14
CA GLU A 94 2.86 14.84 -2.48
C GLU A 94 3.22 16.11 -3.27
N ASN A 95 3.14 17.30 -2.65
CA ASN A 95 3.51 18.55 -3.30
C ASN A 95 5.00 18.63 -3.66
N LEU A 96 5.88 18.07 -2.82
CA LEU A 96 7.31 17.97 -3.10
C LEU A 96 7.56 17.05 -4.31
N LEU A 97 6.91 15.88 -4.35
CA LEU A 97 6.99 14.96 -5.48
C LEU A 97 6.46 15.60 -6.76
N ASN A 98 5.32 16.28 -6.71
CA ASN A 98 4.76 16.99 -7.86
C ASN A 98 5.73 18.08 -8.38
N THR A 99 6.36 18.84 -7.48
CA THR A 99 7.35 19.87 -7.85
C THR A 99 8.60 19.25 -8.48
N PHE A 100 9.06 18.12 -7.96
CA PHE A 100 10.21 17.40 -8.49
C PHE A 100 9.94 16.88 -9.91
N ILE A 101 8.86 16.12 -10.07
CA ILE A 101 8.48 15.50 -11.35
C ILE A 101 8.23 16.56 -12.43
N SER A 102 7.49 17.62 -12.11
CA SER A 102 7.17 18.70 -13.05
C SER A 102 8.41 19.44 -13.55
N ASN A 103 9.48 19.52 -12.75
CA ASN A 103 10.72 20.20 -13.13
C ASN A 103 11.73 19.27 -13.83
N SER A 104 11.64 17.97 -13.59
CA SER A 104 12.60 16.96 -14.09
C SER A 104 12.11 16.21 -15.32
N GLY A 105 10.84 16.35 -15.72
CA GLY A 105 10.27 15.62 -16.85
C GLY A 105 10.13 14.11 -16.60
N ILE A 106 10.02 13.73 -15.33
CA ILE A 106 9.71 12.35 -14.90
C ILE A 106 8.22 12.12 -15.13
N GLU A 107 7.80 10.90 -15.46
CA GLU A 107 6.38 10.59 -15.67
C GLU A 107 5.65 10.22 -14.37
N LYS A 108 6.33 9.47 -13.50
CA LYS A 108 5.77 8.94 -12.25
C LYS A 108 6.88 8.83 -11.20
N ALA A 109 6.59 9.12 -9.93
CA ALA A 109 7.54 8.86 -8.85
C ALA A 109 6.85 8.34 -7.58
N PHE A 110 7.51 7.38 -6.95
CA PHE A 110 7.07 6.75 -5.72
C PHE A 110 8.14 6.94 -4.64
N LEU A 111 7.71 7.16 -3.40
CA LEU A 111 8.57 7.20 -2.24
C LEU A 111 8.32 5.96 -1.39
N PHE A 112 9.25 5.02 -1.40
CA PHE A 112 9.13 3.73 -0.70
C PHE A 112 9.90 3.70 0.62
N ASP A 113 9.35 2.98 1.60
CA ASP A 113 10.15 2.37 2.65
C ASP A 113 10.74 1.04 2.15
N VAL A 114 12.06 0.93 2.11
CA VAL A 114 12.77 -0.20 1.50
C VAL A 114 12.51 -1.52 2.23
N VAL A 115 12.38 -1.48 3.57
CA VAL A 115 12.25 -2.70 4.37
C VAL A 115 10.84 -3.29 4.26
N SER A 116 9.80 -2.45 4.40
CA SER A 116 8.42 -2.91 4.30
C SER A 116 7.88 -2.94 2.87
N LYS A 117 8.58 -2.30 1.93
CA LYS A 117 8.18 -2.09 0.53
C LYS A 117 6.84 -1.36 0.39
N ILE A 118 6.48 -0.58 1.41
CA ILE A 118 5.27 0.24 1.43
C ILE A 118 5.63 1.60 0.84
N TYR A 119 4.82 2.10 -0.11
CA TYR A 119 5.00 3.45 -0.62
C TYR A 119 4.32 4.46 0.32
N ILE A 120 5.12 5.35 0.87
CA ILE A 120 4.72 6.39 1.83
C ILE A 120 3.99 7.52 1.11
N ALA A 121 4.46 7.90 -0.07
CA ALA A 121 3.88 8.94 -0.89
C ALA A 121 4.06 8.63 -2.38
N THR A 122 3.15 9.14 -3.18
CA THR A 122 3.22 9.14 -4.64
C THR A 122 2.85 10.53 -5.14
N ASP A 123 3.22 10.87 -6.36
CA ASP A 123 2.70 12.06 -7.01
C ASP A 123 1.19 11.96 -7.32
N SER A 124 0.61 13.08 -7.73
CA SER A 124 -0.84 13.22 -7.96
C SER A 124 -1.40 12.49 -9.17
N SER A 125 -0.57 11.93 -10.05
CA SER A 125 -1.06 11.11 -11.17
C SER A 125 -1.63 9.78 -10.66
N PRO A 126 -2.61 9.19 -11.37
CA PRO A 126 -3.17 7.89 -10.96
C PRO A 126 -2.07 6.82 -10.90
N VAL A 127 -2.12 5.99 -9.86
CA VAL A 127 -1.19 4.86 -9.71
C VAL A 127 -1.65 3.74 -10.62
N ASP A 128 -0.82 3.44 -11.62
CA ASP A 128 -0.94 2.21 -12.38
C ASP A 128 -0.33 1.05 -11.58
N MET A 129 -1.10 -0.02 -11.43
CA MET A 129 -0.71 -1.16 -10.60
C MET A 129 0.49 -1.90 -11.20
N GLN A 130 0.58 -1.99 -12.53
CA GLN A 130 1.73 -2.64 -13.18
C GLN A 130 3.04 -1.87 -12.93
N SER A 131 2.97 -0.55 -13.00
CA SER A 131 4.09 0.33 -12.67
C SER A 131 4.53 0.19 -11.21
N TYR A 132 3.58 0.03 -10.29
CA TYR A 132 3.86 -0.25 -8.89
C TYR A 132 4.56 -1.60 -8.68
N GLU A 133 4.05 -2.66 -9.31
CA GLU A 133 4.66 -4.01 -9.23
C GLU A 133 6.10 -3.99 -9.76
N LEU A 134 6.35 -3.30 -10.88
CA LEU A 134 7.69 -3.21 -11.43
C LEU A 134 8.67 -2.44 -10.53
N CYS A 135 8.22 -1.36 -9.88
CA CYS A 135 9.02 -0.65 -8.88
C CYS A 135 9.30 -1.52 -7.66
N TYR A 136 8.33 -2.33 -7.23
CA TYR A 136 8.50 -3.29 -6.14
C TYR A 136 9.58 -4.33 -6.48
N ASP A 137 9.49 -4.95 -7.66
CA ASP A 137 10.47 -5.93 -8.15
C ASP A 137 11.86 -5.30 -8.33
N MET A 138 11.93 -4.03 -8.75
CA MET A 138 13.19 -3.30 -8.84
C MET A 138 13.88 -3.17 -7.49
N ILE A 139 13.15 -2.84 -6.43
CA ILE A 139 13.72 -2.74 -5.07
C ILE A 139 14.31 -4.09 -4.66
N ASP A 140 13.62 -5.21 -4.94
CA ASP A 140 14.14 -6.55 -4.65
C ASP A 140 15.45 -6.83 -5.38
N VAL A 141 15.51 -6.56 -6.68
CA VAL A 141 16.73 -6.77 -7.46
C VAL A 141 17.89 -5.94 -6.92
N VAL A 142 17.64 -4.67 -6.59
CA VAL A 142 18.70 -3.77 -6.09
C VAL A 142 19.20 -4.24 -4.73
N ILE A 143 18.30 -4.55 -3.80
CA ILE A 143 18.67 -4.98 -2.46
C ILE A 143 19.34 -6.36 -2.47
N ASP A 144 18.84 -7.32 -3.25
CA ASP A 144 19.42 -8.65 -3.36
C ASP A 144 20.84 -8.61 -3.97
N VAL A 145 21.06 -7.78 -5.00
CA VAL A 145 22.39 -7.58 -5.59
C VAL A 145 23.33 -6.88 -4.61
N SER A 146 22.86 -5.83 -3.93
CA SER A 146 23.63 -5.14 -2.88
C SER A 146 24.00 -6.08 -1.72
N CYS A 147 23.09 -6.97 -1.31
CA CYS A 147 23.38 -7.98 -0.29
C CYS A 147 24.50 -8.95 -0.70
N ILE A 148 24.70 -9.17 -2.00
CA ILE A 148 25.77 -10.07 -2.49
C ILE A 148 27.10 -9.33 -2.58
N TYR A 149 27.11 -8.10 -3.09
CA TYR A 149 28.35 -7.42 -3.49
C TYR A 149 28.80 -6.28 -2.56
N GLU A 150 27.91 -5.67 -1.79
CA GLU A 150 28.23 -4.48 -0.95
C GLU A 150 28.52 -4.83 0.52
N LEU A 151 28.55 -6.12 0.85
CA LEU A 151 29.06 -6.57 2.15
C LEU A 151 30.59 -6.39 2.18
N LYS A 152 31.07 -5.67 3.20
CA LYS A 152 32.51 -5.58 3.48
C LYS A 152 33.09 -6.97 3.75
N GLU A 153 34.39 -7.15 3.53
CA GLU A 153 35.10 -8.45 3.66
C GLU A 153 34.92 -9.14 5.03
N ASP A 154 34.53 -8.39 6.07
CA ASP A 154 34.24 -8.88 7.42
C ASP A 154 32.77 -9.25 7.65
N GLY A 155 31.92 -9.18 6.62
CA GLY A 155 30.47 -9.39 6.71
C GLY A 155 29.74 -8.23 7.40
N SER A 156 30.44 -7.13 7.74
CA SER A 156 29.85 -5.95 8.38
C SER A 156 29.58 -4.85 7.33
N GLY A 157 28.48 -5.02 6.60
CA GLY A 157 27.96 -4.03 5.66
C GLY A 157 26.45 -3.93 5.80
N SER A 158 25.90 -2.74 5.53
CA SER A 158 24.47 -2.61 5.24
C SER A 158 24.32 -2.63 3.74
N ALA A 159 23.43 -3.47 3.22
CA ALA A 159 23.08 -3.48 1.80
C ALA A 159 22.30 -2.23 1.36
N TYR A 160 22.04 -1.30 2.29
CA TYR A 160 21.40 -0.02 2.03
C TYR A 160 22.22 1.09 2.66
N ASP A 161 22.98 1.79 1.82
CA ASP A 161 23.77 2.96 2.22
C ASP A 161 23.20 4.26 1.61
N LYS A 162 23.87 5.39 1.84
CA LYS A 162 23.43 6.71 1.35
C LYS A 162 23.74 6.95 -0.13
N GLU A 163 24.58 6.11 -0.73
CA GLU A 163 25.06 6.26 -2.11
C GLU A 163 24.38 5.27 -3.06
N LEU A 164 23.60 4.33 -2.51
CA LEU A 164 22.82 3.36 -3.26
C LEU A 164 21.88 4.06 -4.25
N MET A 165 22.12 3.77 -5.53
CA MET A 165 21.36 4.24 -6.67
C MET A 165 21.38 3.17 -7.75
N ALA A 166 20.26 2.97 -8.43
CA ALA A 166 20.14 1.98 -9.48
C ALA A 166 19.42 2.57 -10.69
N ILE A 167 19.87 2.22 -11.89
CA ILE A 167 19.23 2.66 -13.13
C ILE A 167 18.90 1.41 -13.95
N ILE A 168 17.61 1.22 -14.23
CA ILE A 168 17.13 0.08 -15.03
C ILE A 168 16.49 0.62 -16.30
N LYS A 169 17.03 0.24 -17.45
CA LYS A 169 16.52 0.63 -18.78
C LYS A 169 15.78 -0.54 -19.43
N LEU A 170 14.52 -0.31 -19.76
CA LEU A 170 13.69 -1.27 -20.47
C LEU A 170 13.85 -1.15 -22.00
N ASN A 171 13.41 -2.20 -22.71
CA ASN A 171 13.47 -2.26 -24.18
C ASN A 171 12.51 -1.28 -24.88
N ASN A 172 11.49 -0.81 -24.18
CA ASN A 172 10.46 0.12 -24.64
C ASN A 172 10.85 1.59 -24.38
N THR A 173 12.15 1.88 -24.21
CA THR A 173 12.72 3.20 -23.90
C THR A 173 12.40 3.79 -22.52
N THR A 174 11.64 3.06 -21.68
CA THR A 174 11.39 3.47 -20.28
C THR A 174 12.65 3.28 -19.43
N VAL A 175 12.90 4.22 -18.51
CA VAL A 175 14.02 4.17 -17.58
C VAL A 175 13.49 4.36 -16.16
N PHE A 176 13.86 3.44 -15.27
CA PHE A 176 13.67 3.55 -13.83
C PHE A 176 14.97 4.02 -13.19
N ILE A 177 14.86 4.91 -12.21
CA ILE A 177 15.96 5.56 -11.49
C ILE A 177 15.64 5.48 -9.99
#